data_AF-A0A847WUM1-F1
#
_entry.id   AF-A0A847WUM1-F1
#
_cell.length_a   1.000
_cell.length_b   1.000
_cell.length_c   1.000
_cell.angle_alpha   90.00
_cell.angle_beta   90.00
_cell.angle_gamma   90.00
#
_symmetry.space_group_name_H-M   'P 1'
#
loop_
_entity.id
_entity.type
_entity.pdbx_description
1 polymer ?
#
loop_
_entity_poly.entity_id
_entity_poly.type
_entity_poly.pdbx_seq_one_letter_code
_entity_poly.pdbx_strand_id
1 'polypeptide(L)' 'METTSTASPERHQLIVAALTREIDRQAQTGASRIDVEALADAVDEALVPPSQIGEGKRPSELNATNDD' A
#
# COMPACT_ATOMS: atom_id res chain seq x y z
N MET A 1 23.50 3.90 14.43
CA MET A 1 22.64 3.34 15.49
C MET A 1 21.81 4.50 15.99
N GLU A 2 20.49 4.59 15.91
CA GLU A 2 19.39 3.63 15.71
C GLU A 2 18.35 4.27 14.77
N THR A 3 17.78 3.52 13.83
CA THR A 3 16.52 3.94 13.16
C THR A 3 15.38 3.32 13.94
N THR A 4 14.91 4.00 14.98
CA THR A 4 13.66 3.65 15.67
C THR A 4 12.52 3.90 14.68
N SER A 5 12.21 2.88 13.88
CA SER A 5 11.07 2.89 12.96
C SER A 5 9.80 2.82 13.81
N THR A 6 9.36 3.95 14.33
CA THR A 6 7.98 4.13 14.76
C THR A 6 7.14 3.92 13.50
N ALA A 7 6.54 2.74 13.34
CA ALA A 7 5.54 2.53 12.31
C ALA A 7 4.57 3.72 12.38
N SER A 8 4.43 4.47 11.27
CA SER A 8 3.57 5.65 11.29
C SER A 8 2.16 5.23 11.74
N PRO A 9 1.44 6.04 12.54
CA PRO A 9 0.07 5.73 12.94
C PRO A 9 -0.82 5.37 11.74
N GLU A 10 -0.54 5.97 10.59
CA GLU A 10 -1.15 5.68 9.29
C GLU A 10 -0.87 4.23 8.82
N ARG A 11 0.37 3.77 8.87
CA ARG A 11 0.72 2.37 8.55
C ARG A 11 -0.04 1.38 9.42
N HIS A 12 -0.15 1.66 10.71
CA HIS A 12 -0.91 0.80 11.61
C HIS A 12 -2.41 0.75 11.24
N GLN A 13 -3.01 1.90 10.91
CA GLN A 13 -4.40 1.97 10.46
C GLN A 13 -4.63 1.21 9.14
N LEU A 14 -3.70 1.29 8.19
CA LEU A 14 -3.77 0.54 6.93
C LEU A 14 -3.75 -0.98 7.17
N ILE A 15 -2.86 -1.44 8.05
CA ILE A 15 -2.78 -2.86 8.45
C ILE A 15 -4.10 -3.30 9.10
N VAL A 16 -4.62 -2.53 10.05
CA VAL A 16 -5.89 -2.86 10.72
C VAL A 16 -7.03 -2.95 9.72
N ALA A 17 -7.14 -1.99 8.79
CA ALA A 17 -8.17 -2.00 7.77
C ALA A 17 -8.07 -3.20 6.82
N ALA A 18 -6.84 -3.58 6.43
CA ALA A 18 -6.61 -4.75 5.58
C ALA A 18 -7.00 -6.06 6.30
N LEU A 19 -6.57 -6.22 7.55
CA LEU A 19 -6.93 -7.39 8.36
C LEU A 19 -8.44 -7.50 8.60
N THR A 20 -9.12 -6.40 8.93
CA THR A 20 -10.57 -6.39 9.10
C THR A 20 -11.29 -6.85 7.83
N ARG A 21 -10.89 -6.29 6.67
CA ARG A 21 -11.48 -6.66 5.37
C ARG A 21 -11.31 -8.14 5.06
N GLU A 22 -10.12 -8.68 5.32
CA GLU A 22 -9.82 -10.07 5.00
C GLU A 22 -10.52 -11.05 5.96
N ILE A 23 -10.60 -10.72 7.26
CA ILE A 23 -11.38 -11.51 8.22
C ILE A 23 -12.86 -11.55 7.83
N ASP A 24 -13.44 -10.41 7.44
CA ASP A 24 -14.83 -10.33 6.99
C ASP A 24 -15.05 -11.19 5.74
N ARG A 25 -14.16 -11.13 4.76
CA ARG A 25 -14.20 -11.96 3.54
C ARG A 25 -14.15 -13.45 3.89
N GLN A 26 -13.27 -13.86 4.80
CA GLN A 26 -13.17 -15.26 5.24
C GLN A 26 -14.44 -15.72 5.97
N ALA A 27 -15.02 -14.88 6.82
CA ALA A 27 -16.28 -15.17 7.49
C ALA A 27 -17.44 -15.34 6.49
N GLN A 28 -17.50 -14.47 5.47
CA GLN A 28 -18.54 -14.50 4.43
C GLN A 28 -18.40 -15.70 3.48
N THR A 29 -17.19 -16.19 3.28
CA THR A 29 -16.91 -17.40 2.47
C THR A 29 -17.06 -18.69 3.27
N GLY A 30 -17.40 -18.61 4.56
CA GLY A 30 -17.61 -19.77 5.42
C GLY A 30 -16.33 -20.50 5.78
N ALA A 31 -15.20 -19.79 5.85
CA ALA A 31 -13.92 -20.39 6.21
C ALA A 31 -14.01 -21.04 7.60
N SER A 32 -13.79 -22.35 7.66
CA SER A 32 -13.82 -23.12 8.92
C SER A 32 -12.66 -22.77 9.86
N ARG A 33 -11.61 -22.15 9.32
CA ARG A 33 -10.41 -21.66 10.02
C ARG A 33 -9.97 -20.37 9.36
N ILE A 34 -9.19 -19.59 10.09
CA ILE A 34 -8.52 -18.42 9.53
C ILE A 34 -7.47 -18.88 8.52
N ASP A 35 -7.57 -18.37 7.31
CA ASP A 35 -6.55 -18.47 6.28
C ASP A 35 -5.47 -17.41 6.57
N VAL A 36 -4.37 -17.87 7.18
CA VAL A 36 -3.28 -17.00 7.64
C VAL A 36 -2.42 -16.52 6.46
N GLU A 37 -2.34 -17.29 5.38
CA GLU A 37 -1.60 -16.88 4.18
C GLU A 37 -2.30 -15.70 3.52
N ALA A 38 -3.63 -15.78 3.37
CA ALA A 38 -4.41 -14.66 2.85
C ALA A 38 -4.32 -13.39 3.74
N LEU A 39 -4.19 -13.54 5.06
CA LEU A 39 -3.95 -12.40 5.95
C LEU A 39 -2.55 -11.79 5.77
N ALA A 40 -1.54 -12.62 5.56
CA ALA A 40 -0.18 -12.14 5.29
C ALA A 40 -0.15 -11.36 3.97
N ASP A 41 -0.78 -11.88 2.92
CA ASP A 41 -0.89 -11.22 1.62
C ASP A 41 -1.60 -9.86 1.74
N ALA A 42 -2.70 -9.80 2.50
CA ALA A 42 -3.44 -8.55 2.74
C ALA A 42 -2.59 -7.50 3.49
N VAL A 43 -1.74 -7.94 4.41
CA VAL A 43 -0.80 -7.04 5.10
C VAL A 43 0.28 -6.56 4.14
N ASP A 44 0.87 -7.45 3.35
CA ASP A 44 1.91 -7.09 2.38
C ASP A 44 1.38 -6.06 1.36
N GLU A 45 0.16 -6.26 0.86
CA GLU A 45 -0.52 -5.29 -0.01
C GLU A 45 -0.69 -3.92 0.67
N ALA A 46 -1.12 -3.91 1.94
CA ALA A 46 -1.30 -2.67 2.71
C ALA A 46 0.01 -1.92 2.97
N LEU A 47 1.15 -2.61 2.87
CA LEU A 47 2.48 -2.03 3.04
C LEU A 47 3.09 -1.52 1.74
N VAL A 48 2.51 -1.84 0.58
CA VAL A 48 2.95 -1.28 -0.70
C VAL A 48 2.64 0.22 -0.70
N PRO A 49 3.65 1.11 -0.76
CA PRO A 49 3.39 2.53 -0.86
C PRO A 49 2.59 2.80 -2.14
N PRO A 50 1.56 3.65 -2.10
CA PRO A 50 0.82 4.00 -3.31
C PRO A 50 1.84 4.51 -4.32
N SER A 51 1.90 3.84 -5.48
CA SER A 51 2.75 4.26 -6.58
C SER A 51 2.52 5.75 -6.77
N GLN A 52 3.56 6.56 -6.55
CA GLN A 52 3.55 7.92 -7.06
C GLN A 52 3.43 7.74 -8.56
N ILE A 53 2.20 7.81 -9.09
CA ILE A 53 1.97 7.95 -10.51
C ILE A 53 2.69 9.25 -10.81
N GLY A 54 3.93 9.12 -11.30
CA GLY A 54 4.71 10.24 -11.75
C GLY A 54 3.84 10.88 -12.80
N GLU A 55 3.29 12.05 -12.49
CA GLU A 55 2.74 12.93 -13.49
C GLU A 55 3.86 13.08 -14.52
N GLY A 56 3.71 12.38 -15.66
CA GLY A 56 4.63 12.51 -16.76
C GLY A 56 4.81 14.01 -16.99
N LYS A 57 6.07 14.45 -17.01
CA LYS A 57 6.42 15.86 -17.22
C LYS A 57 5.49 16.46 -18.27
N ARG A 58 4.82 17.54 -17.92
CA ARG A 58 3.89 18.21 -18.84
C ARG A 58 4.65 18.52 -20.14
N PRO A 59 4.05 18.31 -21.33
CA PRO A 59 4.72 18.57 -22.62
C PRO A 59 5.33 19.98 -22.76
N SER A 60 4.89 20.94 -21.94
CA SER A 60 5.47 22.28 -21.82
C SER A 60 6.94 22.32 -21.37
N GLU A 61 7.48 21.23 -20.81
CA GLU A 61 8.88 21.14 -20.37
C GLU A 61 9.81 20.57 -21.46
N LEU A 62 9.30 20.17 -22.63
CA LEU A 62 10.07 19.51 -23.69
C LEU A 62 10.64 20.45 -24.76
N ASN A 63 10.38 21.78 -24.68
CA ASN A 63 10.76 22.74 -25.73
C ASN A 63 11.64 23.92 -25.26
N ALA A 64 12.31 23.86 -24.09
CA ALA A 64 13.04 25.01 -23.55
C ALA A 64 14.57 25.05 -23.82
N THR A 65 15.13 24.18 -24.66
CA THR A 65 16.57 24.25 -24.98
C THR A 65 16.84 23.71 -26.38
N ASN A 66 16.64 24.57 -27.38
CA ASN A 66 17.53 24.73 -28.53
C ASN A 66 16.95 25.80 -29.46
N ASP A 67 17.36 27.05 -29.27
CA ASP A 67 17.59 27.96 -30.39
C ASP A 67 18.73 28.92 -30.00
N ASP A 68 19.60 29.18 -30.99
CA ASP A 68 20.99 29.71 -30.98
C ASP A 68 21.35 30.86 -30.02
#